data_AF-A0A4U3M647-F1
#
_entry.id   AF-A0A4U3M647-F1
#
_cell.length_a   1.000
_cell.length_b   1.000
_cell.length_c   1.000
_cell.angle_alpha   90.00
_cell.angle_beta   90.00
_cell.angle_gamma   90.00
#
_symmetry.space_group_name_H-M   'P 1'
#
loop_
_entity.id
_entity.type
_entity.pdbx_description
1 polymer ?
#
loop_
_entity_poly.entity_id
_entity_poly.type
_entity_poly.pdbx_seq_one_letter_code
_entity_poly.pdbx_strand_id
1 'polypeptide(L)'
;MAVIDVTNSSDDWLACWLEPLGEDRWMRPGETFRFRNDYDGDERALIVVYEKEPDGIGHIAVWVEKGDIYAEVTTADGTAVDCGHRAEAQESSSVARRIMTDISERSGHNPPASS
;
A
#
# COMPACT_ATOMS: atom_id res chain seq x y z
N MET A 1 -0.31 -21.40 8.73
CA MET A 1 -0.70 -19.98 8.63
C MET A 1 0.55 -19.12 8.65
N ALA A 2 0.81 -18.42 7.54
CA ALA A 2 1.91 -17.49 7.43
C ALA A 2 1.49 -16.12 7.96
N VAL A 3 2.42 -15.42 8.61
CA VAL A 3 2.18 -14.08 9.20
C VAL A 3 3.39 -13.20 8.96
N ILE A 4 3.17 -11.96 8.59
CA ILE A 4 4.22 -10.92 8.55
C ILE A 4 3.69 -9.58 9.04
N ASP A 5 4.53 -8.90 9.82
CA ASP A 5 4.27 -7.53 10.28
C ASP A 5 5.12 -6.58 9.44
N VAL A 6 4.47 -5.55 8.90
CA VAL A 6 5.08 -4.49 8.10
C VAL A 6 4.84 -3.18 8.83
N THR A 7 5.91 -2.44 9.10
CA THR A 7 5.86 -1.16 9.80
C THR A 7 6.35 -0.05 8.89
N ASN A 8 5.56 1.02 8.78
CA ASN A 8 6.01 2.25 8.15
C ASN A 8 6.92 3.00 9.15
N SER A 9 8.23 2.79 9.06
CA SER A 9 9.21 3.49 9.89
C SER A 9 9.65 4.84 9.31
N SER A 10 9.01 5.33 8.24
CA SER A 10 9.27 6.65 7.70
C SER A 10 8.52 7.75 8.48
N ASP A 11 8.83 8.99 8.17
CA ASP A 11 8.16 10.19 8.69
C ASP A 11 6.99 10.66 7.81
N ASP A 12 6.70 9.95 6.71
CA ASP A 12 5.58 10.23 5.80
C ASP A 12 4.60 9.05 5.71
N TRP A 13 3.43 9.30 5.14
CA TRP A 13 2.47 8.28 4.77
C TRP A 13 3.00 7.44 3.59
N LEU A 14 2.89 6.12 3.73
CA LEU A 14 3.26 5.16 2.68
C LEU A 14 2.05 4.33 2.25
N ALA A 15 1.93 4.12 0.94
CA ALA A 15 1.04 3.09 0.42
C ALA A 15 1.65 1.71 0.69
N CYS A 16 0.82 0.78 1.13
CA CYS A 16 1.14 -0.62 1.35
C CYS A 16 0.16 -1.48 0.56
N TRP A 17 0.66 -2.14 -0.47
CA TRP A 17 -0.14 -2.89 -1.43
C TRP A 17 -0.16 -4.37 -1.05
N LEU A 18 -1.32 -5.00 -1.18
CA LEU A 18 -1.44 -6.46 -1.17
C LEU A 18 -1.45 -6.95 -2.62
N GLU A 19 -0.38 -7.64 -3.00
CA GLU A 19 -0.18 -8.17 -4.34
C GLU A 19 -0.40 -9.69 -4.38
N PRO A 20 -0.99 -10.25 -5.45
CA PRO A 20 -1.23 -9.63 -6.77
C PRO A 20 -2.60 -8.92 -6.93
N LEU A 21 -3.34 -8.67 -5.83
CA LEU A 21 -4.68 -8.09 -5.91
C LEU A 21 -4.67 -6.60 -6.29
N GLY A 22 -3.54 -5.91 -6.11
CA GLY A 22 -3.43 -4.46 -6.29
C GLY A 22 -4.25 -3.67 -5.27
N GLU A 23 -4.55 -4.26 -4.10
CA GLU A 23 -5.28 -3.54 -3.04
C GLU A 23 -4.35 -2.64 -2.25
N ASP A 24 -4.52 -1.33 -2.37
CA ASP A 24 -3.72 -0.34 -1.65
C ASP A 24 -4.34 -0.01 -0.28
N ARG A 25 -3.48 0.01 0.73
CA ARG A 25 -3.79 0.52 2.08
C ARG A 25 -2.77 1.60 2.42
N TRP A 26 -3.14 2.54 3.28
CA TRP A 26 -2.29 3.68 3.60
C TRP A 26 -1.84 3.63 5.05
N MET A 27 -0.52 3.63 5.25
CA MET A 27 0.13 3.54 6.56
C MET A 27 0.61 4.90 7.02
N ARG A 28 0.18 5.32 8.22
CA ARG A 28 0.76 6.49 8.91
C ARG A 28 2.21 6.23 9.33
N PRO A 29 3.01 7.27 9.56
CA PRO A 29 4.29 7.15 10.26
C PRO A 29 4.15 6.35 11.56
N GLY A 30 4.96 5.30 11.71
CA GLY A 30 4.97 4.39 12.86
C GLY A 30 3.86 3.34 12.88
N GLU A 31 2.96 3.31 11.90
CA GLU A 31 1.88 2.32 11.85
C GLU A 31 2.40 0.94 11.42
N THR A 32 1.80 -0.12 11.98
CA THR A 32 2.10 -1.51 11.64
C THR A 32 0.85 -2.22 11.14
N PHE A 33 0.96 -2.81 9.96
CA PHE A 33 -0.02 -3.75 9.44
C PHE A 33 0.51 -5.18 9.56
N ARG A 34 -0.38 -6.08 9.94
CA ARG A 34 -0.17 -7.51 10.01
C ARG A 34 -0.95 -8.18 8.90
N PHE A 35 -0.23 -8.95 8.09
CA PHE A 35 -0.78 -9.76 7.01
C PHE A 35 -0.83 -11.21 7.47
N ARG A 36 -1.97 -11.88 7.31
CA ARG A 36 -2.14 -13.30 7.60
C ARG A 36 -2.69 -14.04 6.40
N ASN A 37 -2.06 -15.16 6.08
CA ASN A 37 -2.46 -16.02 4.98
C ASN A 37 -2.54 -17.47 5.46
N ASP A 38 -3.41 -18.26 4.84
CA ASP A 38 -3.77 -19.61 5.28
C ASP A 38 -2.65 -20.65 5.07
N TYR A 39 -1.62 -20.34 4.28
CA TYR A 39 -0.53 -21.27 3.97
C TYR A 39 0.19 -21.77 5.22
N ASP A 40 0.43 -23.08 5.30
CA ASP A 40 1.02 -23.77 6.46
C ASP A 40 2.31 -24.54 6.13
N GLY A 41 2.81 -24.45 4.89
CA GLY A 41 4.07 -25.04 4.49
C GLY A 41 5.30 -24.24 4.96
N ASP A 42 6.47 -24.83 4.78
CA ASP A 42 7.76 -24.26 5.20
C ASP A 42 8.34 -23.23 4.21
N GLU A 43 7.73 -23.09 3.03
CA GLU A 43 8.13 -22.12 2.00
C GLU A 43 7.71 -20.69 2.41
N ARG A 44 8.39 -19.68 1.85
CA ARG A 44 7.98 -18.28 2.06
C ARG A 44 6.67 -18.01 1.33
N ALA A 45 5.59 -17.80 2.07
CA ALA A 45 4.28 -17.46 1.52
C ALA A 45 4.09 -15.95 1.28
N LEU A 46 4.79 -15.11 2.04
CA LEU A 46 4.67 -13.66 1.97
C LEU A 46 6.06 -13.03 1.75
N ILE A 47 6.16 -12.10 0.81
CA ILE A 47 7.38 -11.35 0.52
C ILE A 47 7.08 -9.86 0.60
N VAL A 48 7.94 -9.11 1.31
CA VAL A 48 7.85 -7.65 1.36
C VAL A 48 8.85 -7.06 0.38
N VAL A 49 8.36 -6.22 -0.53
CA VAL A 49 9.14 -5.46 -1.50
C VAL A 49 8.99 -3.99 -1.18
N TYR A 50 10.10 -3.27 -1.15
CA TYR A 50 10.12 -1.83 -0.97
C TYR A 50 10.47 -1.20 -2.31
N GLU A 51 9.54 -0.48 -2.93
CA GLU A 51 9.83 0.27 -4.14
C GLU A 51 10.41 1.62 -3.75
N LYS A 52 11.66 1.85 -4.16
CA LYS A 52 12.41 3.05 -3.84
C LYS A 52 12.36 4.02 -5.02
N GLU A 53 11.96 5.25 -4.71
CA GLU A 53 12.03 6.41 -5.59
C GLU A 53 13.30 7.24 -5.27
N PRO A 54 13.72 8.17 -6.15
CA PRO A 54 14.91 9.00 -5.91
C PRO A 54 14.89 9.79 -4.60
N ASP A 55 13.70 10.12 -4.09
CA ASP A 55 13.42 10.91 -2.89
C ASP A 55 13.03 10.09 -1.65
N GLY A 56 12.85 8.77 -1.76
CA GLY A 56 12.44 7.95 -0.63
C GLY A 56 11.88 6.57 -1.00
N ILE A 57 11.07 6.00 -0.10
CA ILE A 57 10.27 4.82 -0.42
C ILE A 57 8.97 5.34 -1.04
N GLY A 58 8.68 4.94 -2.27
CA GLY A 58 7.42 5.29 -2.93
C GLY A 58 6.26 4.49 -2.34
N HIS A 59 6.43 3.17 -2.23
CA HIS A 59 5.46 2.31 -1.58
C HIS A 59 6.08 0.98 -1.12
N ILE A 60 5.31 0.24 -0.33
CA ILE A 60 5.61 -1.11 0.12
C ILE A 60 4.62 -2.05 -0.58
N ALA A 61 5.08 -3.18 -1.10
CA ALA A 61 4.22 -4.23 -1.63
C ALA A 61 4.44 -5.52 -0.82
N VAL A 62 3.36 -6.13 -0.35
CA VAL A 62 3.36 -7.46 0.25
C VAL A 62 2.79 -8.44 -0.77
N TRP A 63 3.66 -9.28 -1.30
CA TRP A 63 3.33 -10.30 -2.28
C TRP A 63 2.94 -11.61 -1.60
N VAL A 64 1.78 -12.15 -1.99
CA VAL A 64 1.38 -13.51 -1.65
C VAL A 64 1.92 -14.48 -2.71
N GLU A 65 2.93 -15.26 -2.33
CA GLU A 65 3.57 -16.26 -3.18
C GLU A 65 2.90 -17.65 -3.08
N LYS A 66 2.24 -17.94 -1.94
CA LYS A 66 1.65 -19.25 -1.63
C LYS A 66 0.39 -19.11 -0.78
N GLY A 67 -0.53 -20.06 -0.91
CA GLY A 67 -1.83 -20.05 -0.22
C GLY A 67 -2.84 -19.13 -0.88
N ASP A 68 -3.83 -18.68 -0.11
CA ASP A 68 -4.85 -17.74 -0.56
C ASP A 68 -4.27 -16.33 -0.74
N ILE A 69 -4.53 -15.74 -1.90
CA ILE A 69 -4.16 -14.37 -2.28
C ILE A 69 -4.95 -13.30 -1.49
N TYR A 70 -6.10 -13.67 -0.93
CA TYR A 70 -6.92 -12.80 -0.08
C TYR A 70 -6.41 -12.82 1.38
N ALA A 71 -5.14 -12.46 1.57
CA ALA A 71 -4.57 -12.35 2.91
C ALA A 71 -5.34 -11.33 3.77
N GLU A 72 -5.62 -11.69 5.02
CA GLU A 72 -6.21 -10.78 5.98
C GLU A 72 -5.19 -9.69 6.35
N VAL A 73 -5.62 -8.43 6.32
CA VAL A 73 -4.80 -7.29 6.76
C VAL A 73 -5.43 -6.63 7.97
N THR A 74 -4.66 -6.55 9.06
CA THR A 74 -5.10 -5.95 10.33
C THR A 74 -4.06 -4.98 10.88
N THR A 75 -4.47 -4.04 11.71
CA THR A 75 -3.57 -3.29 12.60
C THR A 75 -3.00 -4.20 13.70
N ALA A 76 -1.99 -3.72 14.43
CA ALA A 76 -1.39 -4.45 15.55
C ALA A 76 -2.38 -4.87 16.65
N ASP A 77 -3.48 -4.12 16.83
CA ASP A 77 -4.57 -4.43 17.77
C ASP A 77 -5.63 -5.38 17.22
N GLY A 78 -5.50 -5.81 15.96
CA GLY A 78 -6.39 -6.78 15.31
C GLY A 78 -7.57 -6.15 14.56
N THR A 79 -7.63 -4.82 14.43
CA THR A 79 -8.67 -4.16 13.62
C THR A 79 -8.42 -4.40 12.14
N ALA A 80 -9.45 -4.82 11.39
CA ALA A 80 -9.34 -5.00 9.94
C ALA A 80 -9.04 -3.67 9.24
N VAL A 81 -8.12 -3.71 8.27
CA VAL A 81 -7.75 -2.55 7.46
C VAL A 81 -8.39 -2.70 6.09
N ASP A 82 -9.35 -1.82 5.80
CA ASP A 82 -9.99 -1.77 4.49
C ASP A 82 -9.05 -1.23 3.41
N CYS A 83 -9.21 -1.74 2.19
CA CYS A 83 -8.53 -1.21 1.01
C CYS A 83 -9.14 0.14 0.60
N GLY A 84 -8.31 0.98 -0.01
CA GLY A 84 -8.72 2.22 -0.65
C GLY A 84 -8.00 3.47 -0.15
N HIS A 85 -8.03 4.48 -1.02
CA HIS A 85 -7.42 5.78 -0.79
C HIS A 85 -8.04 6.48 0.43
N ARG A 86 -7.18 6.87 1.37
CA ARG A 86 -7.58 7.72 2.50
C ARG A 86 -7.39 9.18 2.11
N ALA A 87 -8.44 9.99 2.25
CA ALA A 87 -8.37 11.44 1.99
C ALA A 87 -7.25 12.12 2.80
N GLU A 88 -7.04 11.68 4.04
CA GLU A 88 -5.95 12.15 4.91
C GLU A 88 -4.56 11.88 4.32
N ALA A 89 -4.38 10.72 3.67
CA ALA A 89 -3.13 10.36 3.01
C ALA A 89 -2.93 11.15 1.72
N GLN A 90 -3.99 11.43 0.97
CA GLN A 90 -3.95 12.30 -0.21
C GLN A 90 -3.50 13.73 0.12
N GLU A 91 -3.94 14.27 1.25
CA GLU A 91 -3.56 15.62 1.67
C GLU A 91 -2.16 15.67 2.31
N SER A 92 -1.71 14.60 2.95
CA SER A 92 -0.50 14.62 3.80
C SER A 92 0.72 13.94 3.18
N SER A 93 0.53 12.93 2.32
CA SER A 93 1.63 12.18 1.72
C SER A 93 2.26 12.96 0.57
N SER A 94 3.58 13.15 0.62
CA SER A 94 4.34 13.68 -0.52
C SER A 94 4.20 12.78 -1.76
N VAL A 95 4.16 11.46 -1.55
CA VAL A 95 3.94 10.46 -2.60
C VAL A 95 2.51 10.55 -3.15
N ALA A 96 1.47 10.62 -2.31
CA ALA A 96 0.10 10.73 -2.81
C ALA A 96 -0.12 12.02 -3.60
N ARG A 97 0.46 13.15 -3.17
CA ARG A 97 0.44 14.41 -3.92
C ARG A 97 1.09 14.26 -5.29
N ARG A 98 2.21 13.54 -5.39
CA ARG A 98 2.88 13.26 -6.66
C ARG A 98 2.06 12.34 -7.56
N ILE A 99 1.56 11.21 -7.05
CA ILE A 99 0.71 10.28 -7.83
C ILE A 99 -0.53 11.01 -8.37
N MET A 100 -1.19 11.85 -7.57
CA MET A 100 -2.33 12.64 -8.05
C MET A 100 -1.93 13.69 -9.09
N THR A 101 -0.75 14.31 -8.95
CA THR A 101 -0.22 15.24 -9.95
C THR A 101 0.08 14.51 -11.26
N ASP A 102 0.78 13.36 -11.20
CA ASP A 102 1.10 12.53 -12.38
C ASP A 102 -0.17 12.00 -13.08
N ILE A 103 -1.20 11.61 -12.33
CA ILE A 103 -2.52 11.24 -12.89
C ILE A 103 -3.20 12.44 -13.55
N SER A 104 -3.16 13.62 -12.91
CA SER A 104 -3.74 14.85 -13.46
C SER A 104 -3.01 15.32 -14.74
N GLU A 105 -1.69 15.19 -14.79
CA GLU A 105 -0.88 15.56 -15.95
C GLU A 105 -1.01 14.54 -17.11
N ARG A 106 -1.18 13.25 -16.80
CA ARG A 106 -1.49 12.22 -17.82
C ARG A 106 -2.92 12.32 -18.35
N SER A 107 -3.86 12.85 -17.57
CA SER A 107 -5.26 13.08 -17.96
C SER A 107 -5.47 14.41 -18.67
N GLY A 108 -4.49 14.88 -19.45
CA GLY A 108 -4.50 16.11 -20.25
C GLY A 108 -5.57 16.18 -21.36
N HIS A 109 -6.80 15.77 -21.07
CA HIS A 109 -7.98 16.22 -21.77
C HIS A 109 -8.31 17.63 -21.28
N ASN A 110 -7.75 18.63 -21.96
CA ASN A 110 -8.27 19.98 -21.88
C ASN A 110 -9.77 19.93 -22.28
N PRO A 111 -10.71 20.35 -21.41
CA PRO A 111 -12.07 20.56 -21.87
C PRO A 111 -12.03 21.62 -22.99
N PRO A 112 -12.75 21.42 -24.11
CA PRO A 112 -12.76 22.42 -25.17
C PRO A 112 -13.27 23.74 -24.59
N ALA A 113 -12.48 24.80 -24.78
CA ALA A 113 -12.88 26.14 -24.43
C ALA A 113 -14.20 26.46 -25.15
N SER A 114 -15.25 26.68 -24.37
CA SER A 114 -16.53 27.14 -24.92
C SER A 114 -16.32 28.56 -25.49
N SER A 115 -16.46 28.69 -26.81
CA SER A 115 -16.64 29.97 -27.52
C SER A 115 -18.08 30.08 -27.99
#